data_AF-A0A5C4RBS9-F1
#
_entry.id   AF-A0A5C4RBS9-F1
#
_cell.length_a   1.000
_cell.length_b   1.000
_cell.length_c   1.000
_cell.angle_alpha   90.00
_cell.angle_beta   90.00
_cell.angle_gamma   90.00
#
_symmetry.space_group_name_H-M   'P 1'
#
loop_
_entity.id
_entity.type
_entity.pdbx_description
1 polymer ?
#
loop_
_entity_poly.entity_id
_entity_poly.type
_entity_poly.pdbx_seq_one_letter_code
_entity_poly.pdbx_strand_id
1 'polypeptide(L)'
;WRLMYYAMSAMAAHLKKGHTELPLVAPLLFYHGEVRPYPYSNRWLDCFTLPEQAARLYRQAFPLVDVSVLSDEEILTHKGVALME
;
A
#
# COMPACT_ATOMS: atom_id res chain seq x y z
N TRP A 1 -8.61 -3.70 -5.12
CA TRP A 1 -7.22 -3.82 -5.61
C TRP A 1 -6.95 -3.18 -6.97
N ARG A 2 -7.65 -3.59 -8.06
CA ARG A 2 -7.34 -3.16 -9.45
C ARG A 2 -7.07 -1.67 -9.66
N LEU A 3 -7.90 -0.78 -9.10
CA LEU A 3 -7.71 0.67 -9.21
C LEU A 3 -6.37 1.14 -8.62
N MET A 4 -5.96 0.58 -7.47
CA MET A 4 -4.70 0.91 -6.81
C MET A 4 -3.51 0.39 -7.62
N TYR A 5 -3.62 -0.83 -8.15
CA TYR A 5 -2.60 -1.40 -9.05
C TYR A 5 -2.34 -0.50 -10.27
N TYR A 6 -3.40 -0.01 -10.93
CA TYR A 6 -3.25 0.88 -12.08
C TYR A 6 -2.67 2.24 -11.68
N ALA A 7 -3.08 2.80 -10.54
CA ALA A 7 -2.52 4.06 -10.05
C ALA A 7 -1.00 3.94 -9.80
N MET A 8 -0.56 2.88 -9.10
CA MET A 8 0.86 2.61 -8.87
C MET A 8 1.63 2.32 -10.15
N SER A 9 1.02 1.60 -11.09
CA SER A 9 1.64 1.30 -12.39
C SER A 9 1.87 2.57 -13.21
N ALA A 10 0.91 3.50 -13.20
CA ALA A 10 1.03 4.79 -13.88
C ALA A 10 2.13 5.65 -13.24
N MET A 11 2.19 5.71 -11.91
CA MET A 11 3.26 6.37 -11.16
C MET A 11 4.64 5.77 -11.49
N ALA A 12 4.77 4.44 -11.47
CA ALA A 12 6.02 3.76 -11.79
C ALA A 12 6.46 4.00 -13.25
N ALA A 13 5.51 3.99 -14.19
CA ALA A 13 5.79 4.29 -15.59
C ALA A 13 6.25 5.75 -15.79
N HIS A 14 5.74 6.69 -14.99
CA HIS A 14 6.21 8.07 -15.00
C HIS A 14 7.67 8.17 -14.56
N LEU A 15 8.04 7.55 -13.44
CA LEU A 15 9.42 7.54 -12.96
C LEU A 15 10.39 6.88 -13.97
N LYS A 16 9.96 5.77 -14.61
CA LYS A 16 10.76 5.09 -15.66
C LYS A 16 11.07 5.96 -16.87
N LYS A 17 10.34 7.07 -17.10
CA LYS A 17 10.61 8.04 -18.17
C LYS A 17 11.67 9.07 -17.80
N GLY A 18 12.28 8.98 -16.61
CA GLY A 18 13.32 9.89 -16.13
C GLY A 18 12.77 11.07 -15.32
N HIS A 19 11.48 11.09 -14.99
CA HIS A 19 10.94 12.05 -14.05
C HIS A 19 11.35 11.70 -12.61
N THR A 20 11.60 12.72 -11.80
CA THR A 20 12.12 12.58 -10.44
C THR A 20 11.05 12.60 -9.35
N GLU A 21 9.82 12.97 -9.69
CA GLU A 21 8.71 13.13 -8.76
C GLU A 21 7.54 12.22 -9.15
N LEU A 22 6.69 11.88 -8.17
CA LEU A 22 5.47 11.12 -8.42
C LEU A 22 4.36 12.03 -8.95
N PRO A 23 3.64 11.65 -10.02
CA PRO A 23 2.48 12.38 -10.46
C PRO A 23 1.29 12.05 -9.56
N LEU A 24 0.39 13.02 -9.36
CA LEU A 24 -0.91 12.74 -8.76
C LEU A 24 -1.77 11.93 -9.75
N VAL A 25 -2.19 10.74 -9.33
CA VAL A 25 -3.06 9.86 -10.14
C VAL A 25 -4.41 9.70 -9.46
N ALA A 26 -5.48 10.10 -10.13
CA ALA A 26 -6.86 9.91 -9.67
C ALA A 26 -7.49 8.67 -10.34
N PRO A 27 -7.62 7.54 -9.65
CA PRO A 27 -8.30 6.37 -10.21
C PRO A 27 -9.82 6.59 -10.24
N LEU A 28 -10.43 6.42 -11.41
CA LEU A 28 -11.87 6.53 -11.63
C LEU A 28 -12.44 5.20 -12.15
N LEU A 29 -13.63 4.83 -11.68
CA LEU A 29 -14.34 3.63 -12.09
C LEU A 29 -15.68 4.01 -12.73
N PHE A 30 -15.83 3.73 -14.03
CA PHE A 30 -17.11 3.78 -14.71
C PHE A 30 -17.77 2.40 -14.65
N TYR A 31 -18.97 2.33 -14.09
CA TYR A 31 -19.70 1.08 -13.91
C TYR A 31 -21.01 1.09 -14.70
N HIS A 32 -21.22 0.03 -15.49
CA HIS A 32 -22.45 -0.20 -16.26
C HIS A 32 -22.87 -1.68 -16.11
N GLY A 33 -23.19 -2.09 -14.89
CA GLY A 33 -23.70 -3.44 -14.63
C GLY A 33 -25.21 -3.48 -14.37
N GLU A 34 -25.71 -4.71 -14.28
CA GLU A 34 -27.11 -5.01 -14.01
C GLU A 34 -27.50 -4.69 -12.56
N VAL A 35 -26.60 -4.95 -11.60
CA VAL A 35 -26.82 -4.69 -10.17
C VAL A 35 -26.65 -3.21 -9.86
N ARG A 36 -27.67 -2.56 -9.28
CA ARG A 36 -27.66 -1.13 -8.97
C ARG A 36 -28.24 -0.89 -7.56
N PRO A 37 -27.57 -0.14 -6.68
CA PRO A 37 -26.30 0.57 -6.88
C PRO A 37 -25.08 -0.37 -6.99
N TYR A 38 -23.92 0.17 -7.37
CA TYR A 38 -22.66 -0.59 -7.45
C TYR A 38 -22.41 -1.36 -6.13
N PRO A 39 -22.34 -2.71 -6.16
CA PRO A 39 -22.41 -3.50 -4.92
C PRO A 39 -21.05 -3.77 -4.26
N TYR A 40 -19.94 -3.31 -4.85
CA TYR A 40 -18.59 -3.63 -4.36
C TYR A 40 -17.92 -2.42 -3.71
N SER A 41 -16.94 -2.69 -2.85
CA SER A 41 -16.14 -1.62 -2.25
C SER A 41 -15.14 -1.03 -3.24
N ASN A 42 -15.04 0.30 -3.26
CA ASN A 42 -13.97 1.04 -3.93
C ASN A 42 -12.75 1.29 -3.02
N ARG A 43 -12.83 0.95 -1.73
CA ARG A 43 -11.72 1.07 -0.78
C ARG A 43 -10.81 -0.16 -0.94
N TRP A 44 -9.61 0.06 -1.49
CA TRP A 44 -8.65 -1.03 -1.73
C TRP A 44 -8.22 -1.77 -0.45
N LEU A 45 -8.27 -1.11 0.71
CA LEU A 45 -7.95 -1.70 2.02
C LEU A 45 -8.94 -2.80 2.44
N ASP A 46 -10.15 -2.84 1.86
CA ASP A 46 -11.12 -3.89 2.13
C ASP A 46 -10.73 -5.22 1.46
N CYS A 47 -9.63 -5.24 0.68
CA CYS A 47 -9.06 -6.47 0.13
C CYS A 47 -8.22 -7.26 1.14
N PHE A 48 -7.88 -6.70 2.31
CA PHE A 48 -7.14 -7.40 3.36
C PHE A 48 -8.09 -8.18 4.26
N THR A 49 -7.61 -9.30 4.84
CA THR A 49 -8.32 -10.03 5.90
C THR A 49 -8.52 -9.19 7.16
N LEU A 50 -7.63 -8.21 7.38
CA LEU A 50 -7.61 -7.28 8.51
C LEU A 50 -7.56 -5.81 8.03
N PRO A 51 -8.67 -5.23 7.51
CA PRO A 51 -8.66 -3.91 6.86
C PRO A 51 -8.22 -2.76 7.76
N GLU A 52 -8.52 -2.81 9.06
CA GLU A 52 -8.17 -1.74 10.00
C GLU A 52 -6.68 -1.76 10.36
N GLN A 53 -6.07 -2.93 10.47
CA GLN A 53 -4.63 -3.10 10.64
C GLN A 53 -3.89 -2.62 9.38
N ALA A 54 -4.38 -3.01 8.19
CA ALA A 54 -3.84 -2.50 6.93
C ALA A 54 -3.96 -0.97 6.84
N ALA A 55 -5.10 -0.40 7.25
CA ALA A 55 -5.30 1.04 7.27
C ALA A 55 -4.30 1.75 8.18
N ARG A 56 -4.03 1.20 9.37
CA ARG A 56 -3.01 1.74 10.28
C ARG A 56 -1.63 1.75 9.63
N LEU A 57 -1.24 0.68 8.93
CA LEU A 57 0.06 0.59 8.25
C LEU A 57 0.17 1.55 7.06
N TYR A 58 -0.82 1.57 6.17
CA TYR A 58 -0.74 2.29 4.89
C TYR A 58 -1.15 3.77 4.95
N ARG A 59 -1.67 4.27 6.08
CA ARG A 59 -2.01 5.70 6.28
C ARG A 59 -0.94 6.49 7.05
N GLN A 60 0.16 5.85 7.42
CA GLN A 60 1.29 6.50 8.09
C GLN A 60 2.57 6.30 7.27
N ALA A 61 3.64 6.98 7.66
CA ALA A 61 4.96 6.69 7.13
C ALA A 61 5.29 5.21 7.37
N PHE A 62 5.84 4.54 6.36
CA PHE A 62 6.24 3.15 6.53
C PHE A 62 7.28 3.04 7.64
N PRO A 63 7.13 2.08 8.57
CA PRO A 63 8.12 1.88 9.61
C PRO A 63 9.46 1.54 8.96
N LEU A 64 10.50 2.28 9.34
CA LEU A 64 11.88 2.00 8.99
C LEU A 64 12.58 1.44 10.22
N VAL A 65 13.14 0.24 10.09
CA VAL A 65 14.02 -0.35 11.11
C VAL A 65 15.44 -0.20 10.60
N ASP A 66 16.20 0.72 11.19
CA ASP A 66 17.61 0.91 10.86
C ASP A 66 18.46 -0.03 11.71
N VAL A 67 18.84 -1.17 11.12
CA VAL A 67 19.65 -2.18 11.80
C VAL A 67 21.11 -1.75 12.00
N SER A 68 21.58 -0.68 11.35
CA SER A 68 22.95 -0.20 11.51
C SER A 68 23.18 0.52 12.84
N VAL A 69 22.10 0.96 13.48
CA VAL A 69 22.13 1.65 14.79
C VAL A 69 21.66 0.76 15.94
N LEU A 70 21.19 -0.47 15.66
CA LEU A 70 20.77 -1.42 16.69
C LEU A 70 21.96 -2.23 17.18
N SER A 71 22.08 -2.39 18.49
CA SER A 71 22.99 -3.37 19.06
C SER A 71 22.49 -4.80 18.84
N ASP A 72 23.39 -5.78 18.84
CA ASP A 72 23.04 -7.20 18.71
C ASP A 72 22.00 -7.63 19.76
N GLU A 73 22.06 -7.07 20.97
CA GLU A 73 21.14 -7.35 22.07
C GLU A 73 19.70 -6.83 21.80
N GLU A 74 19.58 -5.66 21.19
CA GLU A 74 18.28 -5.09 20.77
C GLU A 74 17.68 -5.87 19.60
N ILE A 75 18.50 -6.34 18.66
CA ILE A 75 18.06 -7.20 17.55
C ILE A 75 17.50 -8.52 18.07
N LEU A 76 18.18 -9.14 19.05
CA LEU A 76 17.74 -10.39 19.67
C LEU A 76 16.39 -10.24 20.39
N THR A 77 16.13 -9.06 20.96
CA THR A 77 14.88 -8.76 21.68
C THR A 77 13.70 -8.50 20.72
N HIS A 78 13.96 -8.02 19.51
CA HIS A 78 12.94 -7.74 18.47
C HIS A 78 12.65 -8.91 17.52
N LYS A 79 13.19 -10.11 17.76
CA LYS A 79 13.03 -11.31 16.91
C LYS A 79 11.58 -11.74 16.58
N GLY A 80 10.57 -11.23 17.27
CA GLY A 80 9.17 -11.45 16.94
C GLY A 80 8.59 -10.55 15.84
N VAL A 81 9.30 -9.47 15.45
CA VAL A 81 8.81 -8.46 14.48
C VAL A 81 9.52 -8.55 13.13
N ALA A 82 10.73 -9.13 13.10
CA ALA A 82 11.51 -9.32 11.87
C ALA A 82 11.05 -10.51 11.01
N LEU A 83 10.14 -11.35 11.52
CA LEU A 83 9.51 -12.44 10.78
C LEU A 83 8.12 -11.99 10.31
N MET A 84 8.06 -11.17 9.27
CA MET A 84 6.89 -11.13 8.41
C MET A 84 7.33 -11.70 7.07
N GLU A 85 6.79 -12.88 6.76
CA GLU A 85 7.00 -13.64 5.51
C GLU A 85 6.83 -12.78 4.24
#